data_AF-A0A3P1WMA6-F1
#
_entry.id   AF-A0A3P1WMA6-F1
#
_cell.length_a   1.000
_cell.length_b   1.000
_cell.length_c   1.000
_cell.angle_alpha   90.00
_cell.angle_beta   90.00
_cell.angle_gamma   90.00
#
_symmetry.space_group_name_H-M   'P 1'
#
loop_
_entity.id
_entity.type
_entity.pdbx_description
1 polymer ?
#
loop_
_entity_poly.entity_id
_entity_poly.type
_entity_poly.pdbx_seq_one_letter_code
_entity_poly.pdbx_strand_id
1 'polypeptide(L)'
;RRSISQVKEDISIRVLREKLPREWVVHSYGADYGIDCVVELFDFIDDSESIAETLGENFFVQLKSSDCIEYCTRKAYARGNVTKGKLTEDKSDFVEIPVAKFKLD
;
A
#
# COMPACT_ATOMS: atom_id res chain seq x y z
N ARG A 1 -0.61 -5.09 -30.26
CA ARG A 1 -2.00 -5.25 -29.77
C ARG A 1 -1.91 -5.58 -28.29
N ARG A 2 -2.43 -4.75 -27.37
CA ARG A 2 -2.36 -5.00 -25.92
C ARG A 2 -3.58 -5.82 -25.46
N SER A 3 -3.40 -6.70 -24.47
CA SER A 3 -4.52 -7.43 -23.86
C SER A 3 -5.28 -6.53 -22.87
N ILE A 4 -6.55 -6.86 -22.59
CA ILE A 4 -7.34 -6.15 -21.58
C ILE A 4 -6.67 -6.24 -20.20
N SER A 5 -6.07 -7.38 -19.86
CA SER A 5 -5.35 -7.57 -18.60
C SER A 5 -4.17 -6.61 -18.45
N GLN A 6 -3.36 -6.42 -19.51
CA GLN A 6 -2.26 -5.45 -19.50
C GLN A 6 -2.76 -4.02 -19.29
N VAL A 7 -3.93 -3.67 -19.85
CA VAL A 7 -4.55 -2.36 -19.63
C VAL A 7 -5.01 -2.21 -18.17
N LYS A 8 -5.59 -3.27 -17.58
CA LYS A 8 -6.00 -3.25 -16.17
C LYS A 8 -4.81 -3.14 -15.20
N GLU A 9 -3.69 -3.78 -15.54
CA GLU A 9 -2.44 -3.70 -14.78
C GLU A 9 -1.86 -2.28 -14.78
N ASP A 10 -1.71 -1.66 -15.96
CA ASP A 10 -1.26 -0.27 -16.13
C ASP A 10 -2.13 0.70 -15.32
N ILE A 11 -3.47 0.52 -15.37
CA ILE A 11 -4.42 1.34 -14.60
C ILE A 11 -4.21 1.14 -13.09
N SER A 12 -4.01 -0.11 -12.64
CA SER A 12 -3.85 -0.43 -11.22
C SER A 12 -2.59 0.22 -10.63
N ILE A 13 -1.48 0.19 -11.35
CA ILE A 13 -0.22 0.87 -10.96
C ILE A 13 -0.42 2.38 -10.86
N ARG A 14 -1.14 2.98 -11.81
CA ARG A 14 -1.44 4.43 -11.77
C ARG A 14 -2.29 4.80 -10.55
N VAL A 15 -3.35 4.04 -10.28
CA VAL A 15 -4.21 4.27 -9.11
C VAL A 15 -3.44 4.12 -7.81
N LEU A 16 -2.55 3.12 -7.71
CA LEU A 16 -1.66 2.98 -6.56
C LEU A 16 -0.81 4.23 -6.39
N ARG A 17 -0.15 4.71 -7.45
CA ARG A 17 0.72 5.88 -7.37
C ARG A 17 -0.02 7.16 -6.96
N GLU A 18 -1.26 7.35 -7.41
CA GLU A 18 -2.11 8.49 -7.03
C GLU A 18 -2.52 8.49 -5.55
N LYS A 19 -2.44 7.33 -4.88
CA LYS A 19 -2.82 7.17 -3.47
C LYS A 19 -1.63 7.21 -2.51
N LEU A 20 -0.42 7.05 -3.01
CA LEU A 20 0.79 7.07 -2.19
C LEU A 20 1.34 8.50 -2.10
N PRO A 21 2.01 8.84 -0.97
CA PRO A 21 2.79 10.06 -0.88
C PRO A 21 3.83 10.17 -2.01
N ARG A 22 4.13 11.40 -2.41
CA ARG A 22 4.91 11.67 -3.62
C ARG A 22 6.39 11.33 -3.46
N GLU A 23 6.88 11.42 -2.23
CA GLU A 23 8.24 11.13 -1.80
C GLU A 23 8.50 9.63 -1.73
N TRP A 24 7.47 8.81 -1.53
CA TRP A 24 7.63 7.35 -1.55
C TRP A 24 8.02 6.89 -2.94
N VAL A 25 8.85 5.86 -3.02
CA VAL A 25 9.35 5.34 -4.30
C VAL A 25 8.69 3.99 -4.58
N VAL A 26 8.16 3.84 -5.80
CA VAL A 26 7.53 2.60 -6.25
C VAL A 26 8.46 1.91 -7.24
N HIS A 27 8.94 0.73 -6.87
CA HIS A 27 9.73 -0.15 -7.73
C HIS A 27 8.83 -1.24 -8.31
N SER A 28 8.52 -1.14 -9.60
CA SER A 28 7.79 -2.20 -10.30
C SER A 28 8.64 -3.47 -10.37
N TYR A 29 8.07 -4.59 -9.93
CA TYR A 29 8.67 -5.90 -10.12
C TYR A 29 8.29 -6.43 -11.51
N GLY A 30 9.20 -7.21 -12.10
CA GLY A 30 8.90 -7.98 -13.30
C GLY A 30 7.95 -9.15 -13.01
N ALA A 31 7.86 -10.08 -13.95
CA ALA A 31 6.96 -11.24 -13.88
C ALA A 31 7.43 -12.33 -12.91
N ASP A 32 7.61 -12.01 -11.62
CA ASP A 32 8.09 -12.94 -10.61
C ASP A 32 7.16 -13.02 -9.39
N TYR A 33 6.62 -14.21 -9.14
CA TYR A 33 5.96 -14.67 -7.91
C TYR A 33 4.75 -13.87 -7.39
N GLY A 34 4.07 -13.11 -8.25
CA GLY A 34 2.78 -12.48 -7.91
C GLY A 34 2.89 -11.21 -7.05
N ILE A 35 4.07 -10.61 -6.96
CA ILE A 35 4.27 -9.27 -6.41
C ILE A 35 4.41 -8.32 -7.61
N ASP A 36 3.61 -7.26 -7.64
CA ASP A 36 3.60 -6.31 -8.75
C ASP A 36 4.58 -5.14 -8.50
N CYS A 37 4.75 -4.72 -7.25
CA CYS A 37 5.73 -3.69 -6.89
C CYS A 37 6.14 -3.75 -5.42
N VAL A 38 7.26 -3.09 -5.13
CA VAL A 38 7.71 -2.74 -3.78
C VAL A 38 7.65 -1.24 -3.62
N VAL A 39 7.18 -0.81 -2.45
CA VAL A 39 7.15 0.59 -2.08
C VAL A 39 8.14 0.81 -0.95
N GLU A 40 9.10 1.70 -1.20
CA GLU A 40 10.04 2.19 -0.19
C GLU A 40 9.51 3.51 0.39
N LEU A 41 9.53 3.63 1.72
CA LEU A 41 9.03 4.79 2.43
C LEU A 41 10.12 5.85 2.59
N PHE A 42 9.74 7.08 2.34
CA PHE A 42 10.56 8.27 2.51
C PHE A 42 9.78 9.33 3.27
N ASP A 43 10.51 10.25 3.91
CA ASP A 43 9.94 11.45 4.53
C ASP A 43 10.76 12.68 4.17
N PHE A 44 10.10 13.84 4.05
CA PHE A 44 10.78 15.10 3.74
C PHE A 44 11.55 15.59 4.96
N ILE A 45 12.80 16.00 4.75
CA ILE A 45 13.66 16.55 5.81
C ILE A 45 13.74 18.08 5.78
N ASP A 46 13.05 18.71 4.81
CA ASP A 46 13.02 20.15 4.60
C ASP A 46 11.59 20.65 4.37
N ASP A 47 11.30 21.86 4.86
CA ASP A 47 9.98 22.50 4.68
C ASP A 47 9.65 22.80 3.20
N SER A 48 10.68 22.89 2.34
CA SER A 48 10.50 23.03 0.89
C SER A 48 10.18 21.72 0.17
N GLU A 49 10.12 20.60 0.90
CA GLU A 49 9.82 19.26 0.39
C GLU A 49 10.65 18.90 -0.86
N SER A 50 11.95 19.26 -0.82
CA SER A 50 12.90 19.10 -1.93
C SER A 50 13.89 17.96 -1.71
N ILE A 51 14.09 17.56 -0.45
CA ILE A 51 14.97 16.46 -0.05
C ILE A 51 14.18 15.51 0.85
N ALA A 52 14.16 14.23 0.49
CA ALA A 52 13.57 13.18 1.29
C ALA A 52 14.63 12.15 1.68
N GLU A 53 14.55 11.64 2.92
CA GLU A 53 15.38 10.54 3.42
C GLU A 53 14.57 9.25 3.52
N THR A 54 15.24 8.12 3.32
CA THR A 54 14.61 6.79 3.45
C THR A 54 14.32 6.51 4.93
N LEU A 55 13.12 5.98 5.21
CA LEU A 55 12.75 5.48 6.53
C LEU A 55 13.29 4.05 6.77
N GLY A 56 13.89 3.42 5.75
CA GLY A 56 14.38 2.05 5.79
C GLY A 56 13.25 0.99 5.75
N GLU A 57 12.00 1.41 5.65
CA GLU A 57 10.82 0.56 5.60
C GLU A 57 10.39 0.28 4.16
N ASN A 58 9.97 -0.95 3.90
CA ASN A 58 9.48 -1.39 2.59
C ASN A 58 8.25 -2.27 2.76
N PHE A 59 7.27 -2.12 1.86
CA PHE A 59 6.16 -3.07 1.75
C PHE A 59 5.97 -3.57 0.33
N PHE A 60 5.56 -4.84 0.23
CA PHE A 60 5.33 -5.53 -1.03
C PHE A 60 3.84 -5.43 -1.37
N VAL A 61 3.54 -5.07 -2.62
CA VAL A 61 2.18 -4.85 -3.10
C VAL A 61 1.85 -5.85 -4.19
N GLN A 62 0.73 -6.53 -4.01
CA GLN A 62 0.04 -7.26 -5.06
C GLN A 62 -1.22 -6.48 -5.45
N LEU A 63 -1.31 -6.10 -6.71
CA LEU A 63 -2.43 -5.40 -7.30
C LEU A 63 -3.47 -6.39 -7.81
N LYS A 64 -4.73 -6.10 -7.50
CA LYS A 64 -5.89 -6.80 -8.02
C LYS A 64 -6.85 -5.77 -8.60
N SER A 65 -7.34 -6.02 -9.81
CA SER A 65 -8.36 -5.18 -10.44
C SER A 65 -9.71 -5.87 -10.40
N SER A 66 -10.75 -5.11 -10.06
CA SER A 66 -12.15 -5.56 -10.13
C SER A 66 -12.99 -4.41 -10.64
N ASP A 67 -13.99 -4.73 -11.46
CA ASP A 67 -14.95 -3.76 -11.99
C ASP A 67 -16.08 -3.48 -10.98
N CYS A 68 -16.16 -4.27 -9.90
CA CYS A 68 -17.09 -4.10 -8.78
C CYS A 68 -16.34 -4.30 -7.46
N ILE A 69 -16.24 -3.24 -6.65
CA ILE A 69 -15.60 -3.28 -5.33
C ILE A 69 -16.56 -2.67 -4.32
N GLU A 70 -16.91 -3.45 -3.29
CA GLU A 70 -17.64 -2.94 -2.13
C GLU A 70 -16.64 -2.43 -1.09
N TYR A 71 -16.72 -1.13 -0.76
CA TYR A 71 -15.92 -0.52 0.29
C TYR A 71 -16.65 -0.56 1.63
N CYS A 72 -15.91 -0.72 2.71
CA CYS A 72 -16.39 -0.55 4.08
C CYS A 72 -15.31 0.09 4.95
N THR A 73 -15.68 0.60 6.12
CA THR A 73 -14.71 1.18 7.05
C THR A 73 -14.30 0.15 8.10
N ARG A 74 -13.01 0.04 8.39
CA ARG A 74 -12.48 -0.73 9.51
C ARG A 74 -11.64 0.14 10.44
N LYS A 75 -11.80 -0.09 11.74
CA LYS A 75 -10.97 0.53 12.78
C LYS A 75 -9.65 -0.25 12.88
N ALA A 76 -8.54 0.44 12.67
CA ALA A 76 -7.20 -0.07 12.95
C ALA A 76 -6.69 0.59 14.22
N TYR A 77 -6.37 -0.23 15.22
CA TYR A 77 -5.88 0.21 16.52
C TYR A 77 -4.36 0.24 16.53
N ALA A 78 -3.78 1.17 17.28
CA ALA A 78 -2.33 1.22 17.48
C ALA A 78 -1.81 -0.05 18.18
N ARG A 79 -0.59 -0.47 17.84
CA ARG A 79 0.01 -1.71 18.35
C ARG A 79 1.48 -1.50 18.63
N GLY A 80 1.96 -2.10 19.73
CA GLY A 80 3.40 -2.19 20.04
C GLY A 80 4.13 -3.22 19.17
N ASN A 81 5.41 -3.45 19.49
CA ASN A 81 6.29 -4.29 18.68
C ASN A 81 5.69 -5.69 18.39
N VAL A 82 5.49 -5.98 17.10
CA VAL A 82 4.69 -7.10 16.58
C VAL A 82 5.45 -8.43 16.61
N THR A 83 6.77 -8.41 16.80
CA THR A 83 7.63 -9.57 16.52
C THR A 83 7.82 -10.57 17.66
N LYS A 84 7.34 -10.33 18.90
CA LYS A 84 7.68 -11.22 20.04
C LYS A 84 6.59 -11.48 21.10
N GLY A 85 5.32 -11.10 20.90
CA GLY A 85 4.30 -11.23 21.96
C GLY A 85 2.88 -11.51 21.48
N LYS A 86 1.97 -11.76 22.43
CA LYS A 86 0.53 -11.80 22.14
C LYS A 86 0.10 -10.43 21.61
N LEU A 87 -0.71 -10.46 20.55
CA LEU A 87 -1.30 -9.26 19.96
C LEU A 87 -2.01 -8.46 21.06
N THR A 88 -1.45 -7.29 21.39
CA THR A 88 -2.02 -6.35 22.34
C THR A 88 -2.23 -5.05 21.59
N GLU A 89 -3.50 -4.71 21.39
CA GLU A 89 -3.92 -3.50 20.71
C GLU A 89 -4.22 -2.43 21.74
N ASP A 90 -3.74 -1.21 21.50
CA ASP A 90 -4.18 -0.06 22.26
C ASP A 90 -5.54 0.39 21.73
N LYS A 91 -6.60 0.14 22.51
CA LYS A 91 -7.97 0.52 22.12
C LYS A 91 -8.29 1.99 22.37
N SER A 92 -7.36 2.75 22.97
CA SER A 92 -7.54 4.18 23.21
C SER A 92 -7.30 5.01 21.95
N ASP A 93 -6.52 4.50 20.99
CA ASP A 93 -6.20 5.18 19.74
C ASP A 93 -6.57 4.30 18.52
N PHE A 94 -7.30 4.89 17.57
CA PHE A 94 -7.71 4.19 16.36
C PHE A 94 -7.78 5.13 15.16
N VAL A 95 -7.47 4.56 14.00
CA VAL A 95 -7.69 5.19 12.70
C VAL A 95 -8.76 4.42 11.94
N GLU A 96 -9.63 5.15 11.24
CA GLU A 96 -10.63 4.55 10.35
C GLU A 96 -10.05 4.42 8.95
N ILE A 97 -9.95 3.18 8.47
CA ILE A 97 -9.38 2.88 7.16
C ILE A 97 -10.51 2.40 6.24
N PRO A 98 -10.73 3.05 5.09
CA PRO A 98 -11.60 2.51 4.05
C PRO A 98 -10.93 1.27 3.45
N VAL A 99 -11.58 0.12 3.54
CA VAL A 99 -11.10 -1.16 3.02
C VAL A 99 -12.07 -1.71 1.98
N ALA A 100 -11.51 -2.29 0.93
CA ALA A 100 -12.27 -3.08 -0.04
C ALA A 100 -12.56 -4.47 0.56
N LYS A 101 -13.82 -4.89 0.57
CA LYS A 101 -14.17 -6.28 0.89
C LYS A 101 -13.81 -7.17 -0.30
N PHE A 102 -12.79 -8.00 -0.11
CA PHE A 102 -12.41 -9.01 -1.08
C PHE A 102 -12.46 -10.39 -0.40
N LYS A 103 -13.10 -11.36 -1.06
CA LYS A 103 -13.02 -12.77 -0.67
C LYS A 103 -11.92 -13.42 -1.52
N LEU A 104 -10.93 -13.99 -0.85
CA LEU A 104 -10.04 -14.97 -1.45
C LEU A 104 -10.82 -16.28 -1.46
N ASP A 105 -11.27 -16.72 -2.64
CA ASP A 105 -11.78 -18.09 -2.85
C ASP A 105 -10.63 -19.11 -2.85
#